data_AF-A0A080YWF3-F1
#
_entry.id   AF-A0A080YWF3-F1
#
_cell.length_a   1.000
_cell.length_b   1.000
_cell.length_c   1.000
_cell.angle_alpha   90.00
_cell.angle_beta   90.00
_cell.angle_gamma   90.00
#
_symmetry.space_group_name_H-M   'P 1'
#
loop_
_entity.id
_entity.type
_entity.pdbx_description
1 polymer ?
#
loop_
_entity_poly.entity_id
_entity_poly.type
_entity_poly.pdbx_seq_one_letter_code
_entity_poly.pdbx_strand_id
1 'polypeptide(L)'
;MPTYRVDADGDVEMSVPQPVYEFVSAPELTAWDQESLVNWRRERERYVEKIQQKCRTSNEPFDAAVMRVRDTVKPRLLKHLVAMCYASL
;
A
#
# COMPACT_ATOMS: atom_id res chain seq x y z
N MET A 1 -27.80 -18.05 -9.29
CA MET A 1 -26.60 -18.92 -9.34
C MET A 1 -25.70 -18.43 -10.46
N PRO A 2 -24.37 -18.44 -10.31
CA PRO A 2 -23.48 -18.05 -11.41
C PRO A 2 -23.56 -19.10 -12.52
N THR A 3 -23.80 -18.67 -13.75
CA THR A 3 -23.82 -19.49 -14.95
C THR A 3 -22.42 -19.52 -15.56
N TYR A 4 -21.77 -20.68 -15.62
CA TYR A 4 -20.50 -20.87 -16.32
C TYR A 4 -20.75 -21.31 -17.77
N ARG A 5 -19.86 -20.90 -18.69
CA ARG A 5 -19.86 -21.34 -20.08
C ARG A 5 -18.92 -22.52 -20.24
N VAL A 6 -19.25 -23.41 -21.16
CA VAL A 6 -18.55 -24.67 -21.39
C VAL A 6 -18.15 -24.71 -22.87
N ASP A 7 -16.93 -25.12 -23.17
CA ASP A 7 -16.44 -25.25 -24.53
C ASP A 7 -16.93 -26.54 -25.22
N ALA A 8 -16.48 -26.76 -26.45
CA ALA A 8 -16.89 -27.91 -27.26
C ALA A 8 -16.40 -29.25 -26.69
N ASP A 9 -15.33 -29.24 -25.88
CA ASP A 9 -14.76 -30.42 -25.25
C ASP A 9 -15.40 -30.71 -23.88
N GLY A 10 -16.29 -29.81 -23.41
CA GLY A 10 -17.00 -29.93 -22.15
C GLY A 10 -16.23 -29.33 -20.96
N ASP A 11 -15.15 -28.60 -21.23
CA ASP A 11 -14.38 -27.89 -20.22
C ASP A 11 -14.95 -26.49 -19.98
N VAL A 12 -14.79 -25.99 -18.75
CA VAL A 12 -15.28 -24.66 -18.38
C VAL A 12 -14.41 -23.59 -19.05
N GLU A 13 -15.04 -22.70 -19.82
CA GLU A 13 -14.38 -21.53 -20.39
C GLU A 13 -13.93 -20.57 -19.28
N MET A 14 -12.63 -20.56 -18.96
CA MET A 14 -12.03 -19.57 -18.06
C MET A 14 -11.79 -18.24 -18.80
N SER A 15 -12.85 -17.50 -19.08
CA SER A 15 -12.77 -16.19 -19.76
C SER A 15 -12.23 -15.07 -18.85
N VAL A 16 -12.24 -15.27 -17.53
CA VAL A 16 -11.78 -14.28 -16.55
C VAL A 16 -10.48 -14.76 -15.92
N PRO A 17 -9.35 -14.04 -16.11
CA PRO A 17 -8.11 -14.36 -15.40
C PRO A 17 -8.34 -14.30 -13.89
N GLN A 18 -7.85 -15.33 -13.18
CA GLN A 18 -7.99 -15.41 -11.73
C GLN A 18 -7.30 -14.19 -11.08
N PRO A 19 -7.93 -13.53 -10.11
CA PRO A 19 -7.35 -12.36 -9.47
C PRO A 19 -6.09 -12.74 -8.68
N VAL A 20 -4.95 -12.17 -9.06
CA VAL A 20 -3.69 -12.31 -8.32
C VAL A 20 -3.72 -11.38 -7.10
N TYR A 21 -3.72 -11.96 -5.91
CA TYR A 21 -3.67 -11.17 -4.67
C TYR A 21 -2.23 -10.82 -4.31
N GLU A 22 -1.74 -9.66 -4.78
CA GLU A 22 -0.47 -9.12 -4.32
C GLU A 22 -0.67 -8.39 -2.98
N PHE A 23 0.03 -8.84 -1.92
CA PHE A 23 0.05 -8.13 -0.65
C PHE A 23 0.85 -6.83 -0.80
N VAL A 24 0.22 -5.69 -0.54
CA VAL A 24 0.83 -4.36 -0.65
C VAL A 24 0.89 -3.77 0.75
N SER A 25 2.06 -3.77 1.37
CA SER A 25 2.30 -3.18 2.68
C SER A 25 2.86 -1.78 2.58
N ALA A 26 2.54 -0.95 3.57
CA ALA A 26 3.17 0.36 3.70
C ALA A 26 4.64 0.20 4.13
N PRO A 27 5.56 1.00 3.58
CA PRO A 27 6.96 0.98 4.00
C PRO A 27 7.09 1.59 5.41
N GLU A 28 7.90 0.96 6.25
CA GLU A 28 8.17 1.45 7.61
C GLU A 28 9.42 2.35 7.60
N LEU A 29 9.33 3.52 8.22
CA LEU A 29 10.49 4.38 8.41
C LEU A 29 11.24 3.97 9.67
N THR A 30 12.46 3.46 9.49
CA THR A 30 13.25 2.81 10.55
C THR A 30 14.39 3.67 11.11
N ALA A 31 14.89 4.63 10.33
CA ALA A 31 15.92 5.59 10.71
C ALA A 31 15.67 6.98 10.08
N TRP A 32 16.38 8.00 10.58
CA TRP A 32 16.22 9.41 10.18
C TRP A 32 17.41 9.97 9.39
N ASP A 33 18.32 9.12 8.93
CA ASP A 33 19.37 9.52 8.02
C ASP A 33 18.82 9.81 6.62
N GLN A 34 19.62 10.52 5.82
CA GLN A 34 19.22 10.96 4.48
C GLN A 34 18.84 9.78 3.57
N GLU A 35 19.59 8.68 3.61
CA GLU A 35 19.37 7.52 2.74
C GLU A 35 18.04 6.84 3.08
N SER A 36 17.79 6.59 4.37
CA SER A 36 16.53 6.02 4.87
C SER A 36 15.32 6.86 4.47
N LEU A 37 15.41 8.19 4.58
CA LEU A 37 14.33 9.10 4.19
C LEU A 37 14.04 9.09 2.69
N VAL A 38 15.09 9.06 1.86
CA VAL A 38 14.95 9.00 0.39
C VAL A 38 14.35 7.68 -0.04
N ASN A 39 14.83 6.57 0.51
CA ASN A 39 14.32 5.23 0.18
C ASN A 39 12.86 5.08 0.61
N TRP A 40 12.53 5.45 1.85
CA TRP A 40 11.16 5.38 2.36
C TRP A 40 10.20 6.24 1.52
N ARG A 41 10.61 7.45 1.10
CA ARG A 41 9.76 8.30 0.24
C ARG A 41 9.44 7.60 -1.08
N ARG A 42 10.45 7.04 -1.76
CA ARG A 42 10.29 6.33 -3.04
C ARG A 42 9.39 5.11 -2.89
N GLU A 43 9.60 4.31 -1.85
CA GLU A 43 8.76 3.15 -1.57
C GLU A 43 7.32 3.56 -1.27
N ARG A 44 7.14 4.68 -0.56
CA ARG A 44 5.81 5.17 -0.20
C ARG A 44 5.04 5.68 -1.41
N GLU A 45 5.69 6.36 -2.33
CA GLU A 45 5.08 6.78 -3.61
C GLU A 45 4.54 5.55 -4.37
N ARG A 46 5.37 4.50 -4.51
CA ARG A 46 4.95 3.24 -5.14
C ARG A 46 3.80 2.56 -4.40
N TYR A 47 3.82 2.55 -3.06
CA TYR A 47 2.74 2.01 -2.24
C TYR A 47 1.42 2.75 -2.50
N VAL A 48 1.45 4.09 -2.51
CA VAL A 48 0.26 4.92 -2.74
C VAL A 48 -0.32 4.66 -4.14
N GLU A 49 0.51 4.59 -5.17
CA GLU A 49 0.07 4.29 -6.54
C GLU A 49 -0.64 2.93 -6.61
N LYS A 50 -0.06 1.89 -5.99
CA LYS A 50 -0.70 0.55 -5.93
C LYS A 50 -2.02 0.58 -5.19
N ILE A 51 -2.12 1.27 -4.05
CA ILE A 51 -3.38 1.39 -3.29
C ILE A 51 -4.43 2.16 -4.10
N GLN A 52 -4.07 3.23 -4.79
CA GLN A 52 -4.99 3.98 -5.66
C GLN A 52 -5.54 3.08 -6.77
N GLN A 53 -4.69 2.29 -7.42
CA GLN A 53 -5.11 1.34 -8.44
C GLN A 53 -6.10 0.31 -7.88
N LYS A 54 -5.84 -0.24 -6.69
CA LYS A 54 -6.75 -1.18 -6.02
C LYS A 54 -8.08 -0.55 -5.62
N CYS A 55 -8.08 0.69 -5.13
CA CYS A 55 -9.30 1.40 -4.75
C CYS A 55 -10.21 1.65 -5.96
N ARG A 56 -9.64 1.91 -7.16
CA ARG A 56 -10.42 2.04 -8.41
C ARG A 56 -11.19 0.77 -8.77
N THR A 57 -10.67 -0.41 -8.43
CA THR A 57 -11.31 -1.69 -8.74
C THR A 57 -12.27 -2.16 -7.63
N SER A 58 -11.97 -1.86 -6.37
CA SER A 58 -12.72 -2.36 -5.20
C SER A 58 -13.84 -1.43 -4.70
N ASN A 59 -13.89 -0.19 -5.19
CA ASN A 59 -14.80 0.86 -4.69
C ASN A 59 -14.60 1.20 -3.19
N GLU A 60 -13.42 0.87 -2.63
CA GLU A 60 -13.03 1.24 -1.27
C GLU A 60 -12.55 2.70 -1.24
N PRO A 61 -12.90 3.48 -0.19
CA PRO A 61 -12.36 4.84 -0.04
C PRO A 61 -10.86 4.80 0.20
N PHE A 62 -10.11 5.54 -0.62
CA PHE A 62 -8.64 5.59 -0.57
C PHE A 62 -8.08 5.93 0.82
N ASP A 63 -8.72 6.86 1.54
CA ASP A 63 -8.30 7.29 2.87
C ASP A 63 -8.43 6.18 3.95
N ALA A 64 -9.29 5.20 3.72
CA ALA A 64 -9.41 4.02 4.60
C ALA A 64 -8.37 2.95 4.24
N ALA A 65 -8.03 2.82 2.96
CA ALA A 65 -7.08 1.82 2.46
C ALA A 65 -5.61 2.20 2.67
N VAL A 66 -5.28 3.50 2.65
CA VAL A 66 -3.91 3.99 2.74
C VAL A 66 -3.46 4.15 4.20
N MET A 67 -2.28 3.63 4.55
CA MET A 67 -1.67 3.93 5.85
C MET A 67 -1.15 5.37 5.90
N ARG A 68 -1.48 6.07 6.99
CA ARG A 68 -1.02 7.44 7.23
C ARG A 68 0.48 7.44 7.50
N VAL A 69 1.15 8.51 7.11
CA VAL A 69 2.60 8.67 7.32
C VAL A 69 2.98 8.44 8.78
N ARG A 70 2.26 9.05 9.73
CA ARG A 70 2.55 8.91 11.17
C ARG A 70 2.51 7.45 11.65
N ASP A 71 1.67 6.61 11.04
CA ASP A 71 1.47 5.22 11.43
C ASP A 71 2.55 4.30 10.81
N THR A 72 3.31 4.83 9.83
CA THR A 72 4.46 4.16 9.20
C THR A 72 5.80 4.54 9.82
N VAL A 73 5.84 5.50 10.75
CA VAL A 73 7.08 5.92 11.42
C VAL A 73 7.22 5.22 12.75
N LYS A 74 8.41 4.64 13.03
CA LYS A 74 8.69 4.04 14.34
C LYS A 74 8.47 5.04 15.48
N PRO A 75 7.80 4.66 16.58
CA PRO A 75 7.54 5.56 17.71
C PRO A 75 8.81 6.20 18.31
N ARG A 76 9.94 5.50 18.26
CA ARG A 76 11.24 6.03 18.72
C ARG A 76 11.72 7.21 17.87
N LEU A 77 11.47 7.20 16.57
CA LEU A 77 11.83 8.30 15.68
C LEU A 77 10.90 9.50 15.89
N LEU A 78 9.59 9.25 16.06
CA LEU A 78 8.62 10.32 16.35
C LEU A 78 9.01 11.11 17.60
N LYS A 79 9.45 10.43 18.68
CA LYS A 79 9.93 11.09 19.90
C LYS A 79 11.15 11.97 19.65
N HIS A 80 12.12 11.50 18.87
CA HIS A 80 13.30 12.30 18.51
C HIS A 80 12.94 13.52 17.66
N LEU A 81 12.00 13.39 16.72
CA LEU A 81 11.56 14.51 15.89
C LEU A 81 10.88 15.59 16.71
N VAL A 82 9.98 15.19 17.60
CA VAL A 82 9.30 16.10 18.51
C VAL A 82 10.33 16.87 19.35
N ALA A 83 11.34 16.17 19.90
CA ALA A 83 12.42 16.82 20.65
C ALA A 83 13.24 17.81 19.81
N MET A 84 13.59 17.45 18.56
CA MET A 84 14.33 18.35 17.66
C MET A 84 13.51 19.59 17.28
N CYS A 85 12.22 19.43 17.00
CA CYS A 85 11.32 20.54 16.69
C CYS A 85 11.17 21.51 17.87
N TYR A 86 11.03 21.00 19.10
CA TYR A 86 10.97 21.84 20.30
C TYR A 86 12.31 22.51 20.63
N ALA A 87 13.44 21.88 20.32
CA ALA A 87 14.77 22.48 20.53
C ALA A 87 15.12 23.60 19.53
N SER A 88 14.33 23.75 18.46
CA SER A 88 14.55 24.74 17.40
C SER A 88 13.59 25.94 17.49
N LEU A 89 12.79 26.02 18.56
CA LEU A 89 11.84 27.08 18.90
C LEU A 89 12.34 27.87 20.10
#